data_AF-A0A950U0R0-F1
#
_entry.id   AF-A0A950U0R0-F1
#
_cell.length_a   1.000
_cell.length_b   1.000
_cell.length_c   1.000
_cell.angle_alpha   90.00
_cell.angle_beta   90.00
_cell.angle_gamma   90.00
#
_symmetry.space_group_name_H-M   'P 1'
#
loop_
_entity.id
_entity.type
_entity.pdbx_description
1 polymer ?
#
loop_
_entity_poly.entity_id
_entity_poly.type
_entity_poly.pdbx_seq_one_letter_code
_entity_poly.pdbx_strand_id
1 'polypeptide(L)' 'DFGWDTVEVDGHDLAALIHALDVPRATAGGPPRMIVAHTLKGKGVSFMENVRSWHADEIAPEQYERVLLELQAPPA' A
#
# COMPACT_ATOMS: atom_id res chain seq x y z
N ASP A 1 -24.07 -1.04 8.84
CA ASP A 1 -22.96 -1.05 9.79
C ASP A 1 -22.55 -2.50 10.04
N PHE A 2 -21.27 -2.82 9.90
CA PHE A 2 -20.73 -4.18 10.01
C PHE A 2 -20.15 -4.49 11.40
N GLY A 3 -19.98 -3.47 12.27
CA GLY A 3 -19.47 -3.66 13.64
C GLY A 3 -17.97 -3.95 13.73
N TRP A 4 -17.16 -3.38 12.83
CA TRP A 4 -15.70 -3.56 12.80
C TRP A 4 -14.98 -2.37 13.46
N ASP A 5 -13.92 -2.65 14.21
CA ASP A 5 -12.93 -1.65 14.62
C ASP A 5 -12.12 -1.24 13.37
N THR A 6 -12.38 -0.05 12.83
CA THR A 6 -11.80 0.38 11.55
C THR A 6 -10.80 1.49 11.78
N VAL A 7 -9.60 1.33 11.21
CA VAL A 7 -8.57 2.38 11.16
C VAL A 7 -8.16 2.62 9.72
N GLU A 8 -7.92 3.87 9.37
CA GLU A 8 -7.41 4.27 8.05
C GLU A 8 -5.97 4.76 8.18
N VAL A 9 -5.11 4.40 7.24
CA VAL A 9 -3.68 4.74 7.26
C VAL A 9 -3.18 5.06 5.86
N ASP A 10 -2.11 5.84 5.77
CA ASP A 10 -1.30 5.87 4.55
C ASP A 10 -0.64 4.50 4.39
N GLY A 11 -0.96 3.82 3.29
CA GLY A 11 -0.44 2.49 2.98
C GLY A 11 1.03 2.48 2.56
N HIS A 12 1.66 3.65 2.41
CA HIS A 12 3.09 3.79 2.13
C HIS A 12 3.89 4.31 3.33
N ASP A 13 3.24 4.56 4.47
CA ASP A 13 3.92 4.89 5.73
C ASP A 13 4.09 3.61 6.56
N LEU A 14 5.31 3.08 6.58
CA LEU A 14 5.64 1.88 7.32
C LEU A 14 5.43 2.04 8.84
N ALA A 15 5.68 3.22 9.40
CA ALA A 15 5.49 3.46 10.83
C ALA A 15 4.00 3.49 11.18
N ALA A 16 3.17 4.11 10.34
CA ALA A 16 1.72 4.09 10.51
C ALA A 16 1.14 2.68 10.40
N LEU A 17 1.62 1.88 9.44
CA LEU A 17 1.22 0.49 9.26
C LEU A 17 1.59 -0.38 10.47
N ILE A 18 2.85 -0.29 10.93
CA ILE A 18 3.31 -1.01 12.13
C ILE A 18 2.45 -0.63 13.33
N HIS A 19 2.20 0.67 13.53
CA HIS A 19 1.34 1.12 14.62
C HIS A 19 -0.07 0.52 14.53
N ALA A 20 -0.71 0.58 13.36
CA ALA A 20 -2.06 0.04 13.17
C ALA A 20 -2.16 -1.48 13.40
N LEU A 21 -1.08 -2.21 13.08
CA LEU A 21 -0.97 -3.65 13.31
C LEU A 21 -0.71 -3.98 14.79
N ASP A 22 0.17 -3.22 15.45
CA ASP A 22 0.64 -3.49 16.81
C ASP A 22 -0.28 -2.96 17.91
N VAL A 23 -1.19 -2.01 17.60
CA VAL A 23 -2.14 -1.47 18.59
C VAL A 23 -2.87 -2.64 19.26
N PRO A 24 -2.69 -2.86 20.58
CA PRO A 24 -3.31 -3.97 21.27
C PRO A 24 -4.81 -3.93 21.09
N ARG A 25 -5.41 -5.09 20.77
CA ARG A 25 -6.87 -5.19 20.77
C ARG A 25 -7.35 -5.11 22.21
N ALA A 26 -8.26 -4.18 22.48
CA ALA A 26 -8.73 -3.87 23.83
C ALA A 26 -9.38 -5.07 24.55
N THR A 27 -9.88 -6.07 23.81
CA THR A 27 -10.59 -7.21 24.40
C THR A 27 -10.45 -8.48 23.57
N ALA A 28 -10.20 -9.61 24.25
CA ALA A 28 -10.45 -10.93 23.70
C ALA A 28 -11.96 -11.08 23.43
N GLY A 29 -12.34 -11.39 22.19
CA GLY A 29 -13.75 -11.40 21.76
C GLY A 29 -14.30 -10.03 21.34
N GLY A 30 -13.47 -8.99 21.23
CA GLY A 30 -13.85 -7.71 20.64
C GLY A 30 -14.15 -7.79 19.13
N PRO A 31 -14.64 -6.68 18.53
CA PRO A 31 -14.97 -6.65 17.11
C PRO A 31 -13.76 -7.01 16.21
N PRO A 32 -14.00 -7.57 15.01
CA PRO A 32 -12.94 -7.70 14.01
C PRO A 32 -12.37 -6.32 13.67
N ARG A 33 -11.07 -6.28 13.34
CA ARG A 33 -10.36 -5.04 12.97
C ARG A 33 -10.21 -4.98 11.47
N MET A 34 -10.51 -3.84 10.88
CA MET A 34 -10.26 -3.49 9.48
C MET A 34 -9.20 -2.38 9.43
N ILE A 35 -8.16 -2.58 8.63
CA ILE A 35 -7.19 -1.54 8.30
C ILE A 35 -7.42 -1.17 6.85
N VAL A 36 -7.86 0.06 6.59
CA VAL A 36 -7.99 0.61 5.25
C VAL A 36 -6.71 1.35 4.92
N ALA A 37 -5.83 0.69 4.15
CA ALA A 37 -4.57 1.27 3.71
C ALA A 37 -4.78 2.04 2.39
N HIS A 38 -4.66 3.36 2.45
CA HIS A 38 -4.72 4.24 1.28
C HIS A 38 -3.42 4.08 0.48
N THR A 39 -3.52 3.49 -0.71
CA THR A 39 -2.35 3.19 -1.55
C THR A 39 -2.45 3.86 -2.91
N LEU A 40 -1.31 3.96 -3.57
CA LEU A 40 -1.17 4.39 -4.96
C LEU A 40 -0.77 3.16 -5.76
N LYS A 41 -1.66 2.67 -6.62
CA LYS A 41 -1.36 1.51 -7.47
C LYS A 41 -0.13 1.83 -8.33
N GLY A 42 0.86 0.95 -8.35
CA GLY A 42 2.10 1.18 -9.12
C GLY A 42 3.07 2.18 -8.48
N LYS A 43 2.90 2.52 -7.19
CA LYS A 43 3.77 3.44 -6.44
C LYS A 43 5.25 3.14 -6.70
N GLY A 44 6.02 4.18 -7.01
CA GLY A 44 7.47 4.09 -7.23
C GLY A 44 7.86 3.89 -8.69
N VAL A 45 6.89 3.72 -9.60
CA VAL A 45 7.13 3.75 -11.04
C VAL A 45 6.14 4.70 -11.70
N SER A 46 6.61 5.87 -12.10
CA SER A 46 5.86 7.02 -12.60
C SER A 46 4.82 6.68 -13.68
N PHE A 47 5.16 5.80 -14.62
CA PHE A 47 4.25 5.42 -15.72
C PHE A 47 3.29 4.28 -15.35
N MET A 48 3.44 3.68 -14.16
CA MET A 48 2.53 2.68 -13.60
C MET A 48 1.59 3.28 -12.56
N GLU A 49 1.94 4.43 -11.97
CA GLU A 49 1.18 5.08 -10.91
C GLU A 49 -0.25 5.43 -11.35
N ASN A 50 -1.23 4.87 -10.65
CA ASN A 50 -2.67 5.04 -10.89
C ASN A 50 -3.12 4.66 -12.32
N VAL A 51 -2.41 3.77 -13.00
CA VAL A 51 -2.76 3.32 -14.35
C VAL A 51 -3.45 1.95 -14.30
N ARG A 52 -4.63 1.84 -14.93
CA ARG A 52 -5.46 0.63 -14.88
C ARG A 52 -4.78 -0.59 -15.53
N SER A 53 -4.13 -0.42 -16.68
CA SER A 53 -3.60 -1.53 -17.49
C SER A 53 -2.51 -2.32 -16.75
N TRP A 54 -1.69 -1.64 -15.94
CA TRP A 54 -0.73 -2.22 -14.99
C TRP A 54 -1.34 -3.05 -13.84
N HIS A 55 -2.61 -3.46 -13.94
CA HIS A 55 -3.15 -4.53 -13.11
C HIS A 55 -2.67 -5.90 -13.59
N ALA A 56 -2.51 -6.05 -14.90
CA ALA A 56 -2.19 -7.32 -15.55
C ALA A 56 -1.15 -7.19 -16.68
N ASP A 57 -0.68 -5.98 -16.98
CA ASP A 57 0.43 -5.78 -17.93
C ASP A 57 1.74 -6.32 -17.36
N GLU A 58 2.65 -6.65 -18.28
CA GLU A 58 4.01 -7.11 -17.99
C GLU A 58 5.03 -5.99 -18.26
N ILE A 59 6.16 -6.03 -17.55
CA ILE A 59 7.27 -5.12 -17.80
C ILE A 59 8.01 -5.63 -19.04
N ALA A 60 8.00 -4.85 -20.12
CA ALA A 60 8.76 -5.18 -21.33
C ALA A 60 10.27 -5.08 -21.06
N PRO A 61 11.13 -5.85 -21.77
CA PRO A 61 12.58 -5.80 -21.59
C PRO A 61 13.17 -4.39 -21.69
N GLU A 62 12.61 -3.55 -22.57
CA GLU A 62 13.06 -2.17 -22.79
C GLU A 62 12.67 -1.23 -21.64
N GLN A 63 11.70 -1.61 -20.81
CA GLN A 63 11.23 -0.84 -19.66
C GLN A 63 11.95 -1.22 -18.35
N TYR A 64 12.58 -2.40 -18.30
CA TYR A 64 13.15 -2.97 -17.09
C TYR A 64 14.15 -2.04 -16.40
N GLU A 65 15.13 -1.52 -17.14
CA GLU A 65 16.15 -0.61 -16.61
C GLU A 65 15.53 0.68 -16.05
N ARG A 66 14.50 1.21 -16.74
CA ARG A 66 13.78 2.40 -16.26
C ARG A 66 13.06 2.14 -14.94
N VAL A 67 12.40 0.98 -14.81
CA VAL A 67 11.72 0.57 -13.56
C VAL A 67 12.73 0.51 -12.41
N LEU A 68 13.88 -0.14 -12.62
CA LEU A 68 14.92 -0.23 -11.59
C LEU A 68 15.46 1.13 -11.19
N LEU A 69 15.69 2.02 -12.15
CA LEU A 69 16.14 3.39 -11.88
C LEU A 69 15.13 4.17 -11.04
N GLU A 70 13.84 4.08 -11.36
CA GLU A 70 12.79 4.79 -10.62
C GLU A 70 12.60 4.22 -9.19
N LEU A 71 12.76 2.91 -9.00
CA LEU A 71 12.68 2.28 -7.67
C LEU A 71 13.87 2.59 -6.76
N GLN A 72 15.05 2.88 -7.33
CA GLN A 72 16.25 3.26 -6.59
C GLN A 72 16.31 4.76 -6.27
N ALA A 73 15.50 5.57 -6.94
CA ALA A 73 15.42 6.99 -6.65
C ALA A 73 14.86 7.19 -5.22
N PRO A 74 15.34 8.19 -4.47
CA PRO A 74 14.73 8.55 -3.21
C PRO A 74 13.24 8.86 -3.42
N PRO A 75 12.36 8.51 -2.47
CA PRO A 75 10.95 8.81 -2.57
C PRO A 75 10.75 10.32 -2.77
N ALA A 76 9.90 10.68 -3.74
CA ALA A 76 9.51 12.05 -4.02
C ALA A 76 8.68 12.66 -2.88
#